data_AF-A0A1S8XP27-F1
#
_entry.id   AF-A0A1S8XP27-F1
#
_cell.length_a   1.000
_cell.length_b   1.000
_cell.length_c   1.000
_cell.angle_alpha   90.00
_cell.angle_beta   90.00
_cell.angle_gamma   90.00
#
_symmetry.space_group_name_H-M   'P 1'
#
loop_
_entity.id
_entity.type
_entity.pdbx_description
1 polymer ?
#
loop_
_entity_poly.entity_id
_entity_poly.type
_entity_poly.pdbx_seq_one_letter_code
_entity_poly.pdbx_strand_id
1 'polypeptide(L)'
;MGHHLTFTEELYDVDGNLVSTSEGMAVVYGDPADGSLMQLMTATEKLADGTISWTGTVRQEDPNGTEFVVNSFPAIGVSGRYAGKTGTRTFKFVERPDEHTTICEATIYMED
;
A
#
# COMPACT_ATOMS: atom_id res chain seq x y z
N MET A 1 12.06 -16.30 -4.87
CA MET A 1 11.31 -16.13 -3.61
C MET A 1 12.26 -15.67 -2.51
N GLY A 2 11.82 -14.80 -1.62
CA GLY A 2 12.70 -14.15 -0.63
C GLY A 2 13.36 -12.86 -1.11
N HIS A 3 13.00 -12.38 -2.31
CA HIS A 3 13.32 -11.01 -2.71
C HIS A 3 12.50 -10.08 -1.84
N HIS A 4 13.15 -9.04 -1.35
CA HIS A 4 12.53 -8.00 -0.54
C HIS A 4 12.92 -6.65 -1.12
N LEU A 5 12.05 -5.67 -0.95
CA LEU A 5 12.34 -4.28 -1.27
C LEU A 5 11.82 -3.41 -0.14
N THR A 6 12.54 -2.34 0.15
CA THR A 6 12.05 -1.23 0.95
C THR A 6 11.53 -0.15 0.03
N PHE A 7 10.47 0.54 0.43
CA PHE A 7 9.88 1.61 -0.36
C PHE A 7 9.55 2.82 0.52
N THR A 8 9.52 3.98 -0.12
CA THR A 8 8.98 5.22 0.43
C THR A 8 7.84 5.69 -0.47
N GLU A 9 6.79 6.24 0.13
CA GLU A 9 5.66 6.81 -0.62
C GLU A 9 5.39 8.24 -0.17
N GLU A 10 4.90 9.03 -1.12
CA GLU A 10 4.30 10.34 -0.89
C GLU A 10 2.86 10.28 -1.40
N LEU A 11 1.90 10.63 -0.53
CA LEU A 11 0.49 10.69 -0.88
C LEU A 11 0.09 12.16 -1.04
N TYR A 12 -0.52 12.48 -2.18
CA TYR A 12 -0.97 13.83 -2.50
C TYR A 12 -2.49 13.90 -2.59
N ASP A 13 -3.07 15.03 -2.19
CA ASP A 13 -4.49 15.33 -2.42
C ASP A 13 -4.75 15.81 -3.86
N VAL A 14 -6.02 16.10 -4.17
CA VAL A 14 -6.46 16.56 -5.49
C VAL A 14 -5.86 17.92 -5.90
N ASP A 15 -5.44 18.73 -4.93
CA ASP A 15 -4.81 20.03 -5.15
C ASP A 15 -3.28 19.92 -5.26
N GLY A 16 -2.73 18.71 -5.11
CA GLY A 16 -1.29 18.42 -5.18
C GLY A 16 -0.54 18.70 -3.87
N ASN A 17 -1.25 18.86 -2.73
CA ASN A 17 -0.59 19.01 -1.44
C ASN A 17 -0.19 17.63 -0.90
N LEU A 18 1.00 17.55 -0.31
CA LEU A 18 1.46 16.35 0.39
C LEU A 18 0.63 16.14 1.66
N VAL A 19 -0.02 14.98 1.79
CA VAL A 19 -0.88 14.63 2.94
C VAL A 19 -0.32 13.50 3.81
N SER A 20 0.49 12.61 3.25
CA SER A 20 1.15 11.52 3.97
C SER A 20 2.51 11.20 3.38
N THR A 21 3.42 10.74 4.22
CA THR A 21 4.63 10.02 3.80
C THR A 21 4.63 8.63 4.41
N SER A 22 5.06 7.62 3.67
CA SER A 22 5.14 6.25 4.16
C SER A 22 6.54 5.67 3.98
N GLU A 23 6.91 4.78 4.90
CA GLU A 23 8.05 3.88 4.77
C GLU A 23 7.55 2.45 4.97
N GLY A 24 7.98 1.55 4.09
CA GLY A 24 7.50 0.18 4.10
C GLY A 24 8.48 -0.82 3.49
N MET A 25 8.05 -2.08 3.53
CA MET A 25 8.77 -3.21 2.97
C MET A 25 7.79 -4.17 2.29
N ALA A 26 8.22 -4.74 1.17
CA ALA A 26 7.53 -5.83 0.51
C ALA A 26 8.42 -7.07 0.41
N VAL A 27 7.84 -8.26 0.58
CA VAL A 27 8.52 -9.55 0.44
C VAL A 27 7.78 -10.42 -0.57
N VAL A 28 8.49 -10.94 -1.56
CA VAL A 28 7.95 -11.79 -2.62
C VAL A 28 7.98 -13.26 -2.20
N TYR A 29 6.82 -13.92 -2.27
CA TYR A 29 6.64 -15.34 -1.98
C TYR A 29 5.74 -15.99 -3.03
N GLY A 30 5.74 -17.33 -3.11
CA GLY A 30 4.78 -18.06 -3.93
C GLY A 30 3.58 -18.47 -3.11
N ASP A 31 2.39 -18.30 -3.67
CA ASP A 31 1.16 -18.83 -3.07
C ASP A 31 1.26 -20.37 -3.02
N PRO A 32 1.15 -21.01 -1.85
CA PRO A 32 1.21 -22.46 -1.74
C PRO A 32 0.03 -23.17 -2.44
N ALA A 33 -1.07 -22.48 -2.73
CA ALA A 33 -2.24 -23.06 -3.37
C ALA A 33 -2.05 -23.28 -4.88
N ASP A 34 -1.45 -22.32 -5.60
CA ASP A 34 -1.35 -22.33 -7.06
C ASP A 34 0.04 -21.96 -7.62
N GLY A 35 1.00 -21.63 -6.76
CA GLY A 35 2.36 -21.24 -7.15
C GLY A 35 2.51 -19.82 -7.69
N SER A 36 1.44 -19.02 -7.69
CA SER A 36 1.48 -17.63 -8.16
C SER A 36 2.40 -16.75 -7.32
N LEU A 37 3.02 -15.75 -7.95
CA LEU A 37 3.86 -14.79 -7.24
C LEU A 37 3.00 -13.78 -6.48
N MET A 38 3.21 -13.72 -5.18
CA MET A 38 2.54 -12.83 -4.24
C MET A 38 3.57 -11.92 -3.57
N GLN A 39 3.14 -10.75 -3.15
CA GLN A 39 3.91 -9.84 -2.33
C GLN A 39 3.17 -9.58 -1.03
N LEU A 40 3.85 -9.79 0.10
CA LEU A 40 3.40 -9.31 1.41
C LEU A 40 4.00 -7.93 1.63
N MET A 41 3.15 -6.92 1.79
CA MET A 41 3.53 -5.53 1.97
C MET A 41 3.13 -5.06 3.36
N THR A 42 3.98 -4.25 3.98
CA THR A 42 3.70 -3.54 5.23
C THR A 42 4.27 -2.14 5.15
N ALA A 43 3.53 -1.15 5.68
CA ALA A 43 4.05 0.21 5.80
C ALA A 43 3.44 0.95 7.00
N THR A 44 4.09 2.06 7.32
CA THR A 44 3.60 3.05 8.29
C THR A 44 3.45 4.41 7.60
N GLU A 45 2.21 4.89 7.55
CA GLU A 45 1.79 6.18 7.02
C GLU A 45 1.88 7.25 8.12
N LYS A 46 2.62 8.32 7.85
CA LYS A 46 2.73 9.49 8.73
C LYS A 46 1.93 10.63 8.12
N LEU A 47 0.81 10.95 8.75
CA LEU A 47 -0.02 12.11 8.43
C LEU A 47 0.26 13.24 9.42
N ALA A 48 -0.20 14.44 9.11
CA ALA A 48 0.00 15.62 9.97
C ALA A 48 -0.64 15.47 11.36
N ASP A 49 -1.73 14.71 11.48
CA ASP A 49 -2.53 14.56 12.70
C ASP A 49 -2.50 13.14 13.29
N GLY A 50 -1.66 12.23 12.78
CA GLY A 50 -1.51 10.89 13.34
C GLY A 50 -0.76 9.91 12.46
N THR A 51 -0.73 8.65 12.90
CA THR A 51 -0.01 7.57 12.23
C THR A 51 -0.93 6.39 12.00
N ILE A 52 -0.81 5.76 10.83
CA ILE A 52 -1.56 4.56 10.45
C ILE A 52 -0.56 3.49 10.01
N SER A 53 -0.78 2.25 10.41
CA SER A 53 -0.05 1.09 9.89
C SER A 53 -0.98 0.22 9.07
N TRP A 54 -0.49 -0.35 7.98
CA TRP A 54 -1.25 -1.27 7.15
C TRP A 54 -0.37 -2.44 6.72
N THR A 55 -1.00 -3.58 6.48
CA THR A 55 -0.31 -4.79 5.99
C THR A 55 -1.27 -5.64 5.18
N GLY A 56 -0.78 -6.20 4.09
CA GLY A 56 -1.48 -7.30 3.43
C GLY A 56 -0.79 -7.72 2.14
N THR A 57 -1.50 -8.52 1.35
CA THR A 57 -0.91 -9.26 0.25
C THR A 57 -1.49 -8.85 -1.09
N VAL A 58 -0.64 -8.76 -2.11
CA VAL A 58 -1.05 -8.56 -3.51
C VAL A 58 -0.49 -9.65 -4.38
N ARG A 59 -1.18 -9.97 -5.47
CA ARG A 59 -0.58 -10.77 -6.53
C ARG A 59 0.33 -9.88 -7.37
N GLN A 60 1.55 -10.32 -7.64
CA GLN A 60 2.52 -9.53 -8.40
C GLN A 60 2.16 -9.44 -9.89
N GLU A 61 1.49 -10.47 -10.41
CA GLU A 61 1.08 -10.56 -11.82
C GLU A 61 -0.42 -10.87 -11.86
N ASP A 62 -1.20 -10.07 -12.60
CA ASP A 62 -2.54 -10.50 -12.96
C ASP A 62 -2.46 -11.43 -14.20
N PRO A 63 -2.84 -12.71 -14.08
CA PRO A 63 -2.84 -13.63 -15.21
C PRO A 63 -3.77 -13.19 -16.36
N ASN A 64 -4.71 -12.26 -16.11
CA ASN A 64 -5.61 -11.71 -17.12
C ASN A 64 -5.12 -10.37 -17.72
N GLY A 65 -3.97 -9.86 -17.30
CA GLY A 65 -3.41 -8.60 -17.81
C GLY A 65 -4.20 -7.34 -17.43
N THR A 66 -5.07 -7.39 -16.42
CA THR A 66 -5.71 -6.21 -15.85
C THR A 66 -4.81 -5.61 -14.77
N GLU A 67 -3.80 -4.85 -15.19
CA GLU A 67 -2.83 -4.14 -14.32
C GLU A 67 -3.46 -3.11 -13.34
N PHE A 68 -4.79 -3.03 -13.24
CA PHE A 68 -5.53 -1.96 -12.60
C PHE A 68 -6.52 -2.43 -11.50
N VAL A 69 -6.32 -3.63 -10.93
CA VAL A 69 -7.13 -4.09 -9.80
C VAL A 69 -6.85 -3.23 -8.58
N VAL A 70 -7.90 -2.74 -7.93
CA VAL A 70 -7.80 -2.04 -6.65
C VAL A 70 -7.43 -3.07 -5.58
N ASN A 71 -6.24 -2.94 -5.01
CA ASN A 71 -5.80 -3.73 -3.87
C ASN A 71 -6.29 -3.08 -2.59
N SER A 72 -6.72 -3.88 -1.62
CA SER A 72 -7.32 -3.42 -0.36
C SER A 72 -6.64 -4.11 0.83
N PHE A 73 -6.19 -3.31 1.80
CA PHE A 73 -5.42 -3.75 2.96
C PHE A 73 -6.07 -3.26 4.24
N PRO A 74 -6.15 -4.11 5.28
CA PRO A 74 -6.47 -3.66 6.62
C PRO A 74 -5.50 -2.57 7.08
N ALA A 75 -6.04 -1.53 7.70
CA ALA A 75 -5.30 -0.43 8.29
C ALA A 75 -5.67 -0.26 9.77
N ILE A 76 -4.69 0.12 10.58
CA ILE A 76 -4.81 0.31 12.03
C ILE A 76 -4.21 1.66 12.38
N GLY A 77 -4.99 2.50 13.04
CA GLY A 77 -4.54 3.80 13.51
C GLY A 77 -3.73 3.66 14.80
N VAL A 78 -2.48 4.09 14.73
CA VAL A 78 -1.46 3.90 15.78
C VAL A 78 -1.44 5.09 16.74
N SER A 79 -1.61 6.32 16.22
CA SER A 79 -1.42 7.53 17.01
C SER A 79 -2.29 8.69 16.53
N GLY A 80 -2.35 9.76 17.35
CA GLY A 80 -3.03 11.01 17.01
C GLY A 80 -4.54 10.81 16.82
N ARG A 81 -5.11 11.47 15.81
CA ARG A 81 -6.53 11.38 15.44
C ARG A 81 -7.00 9.95 15.18
N TYR A 82 -6.08 9.08 14.76
CA TYR A 82 -6.40 7.72 14.34
C TYR A 82 -6.22 6.68 15.46
N ALA A 83 -5.70 7.05 16.62
CA ALA A 83 -5.36 6.09 17.67
C ALA A 83 -6.56 5.19 18.03
N GLY A 84 -6.39 3.87 17.87
CA GLY A 84 -7.41 2.86 18.17
C GLY A 84 -8.45 2.62 17.07
N LYS A 85 -8.40 3.40 15.97
CA LYS A 85 -9.29 3.21 14.81
C LYS A 85 -8.80 2.07 13.93
N THR A 86 -9.73 1.38 13.27
CA THR A 86 -9.45 0.41 12.23
C THR A 86 -10.00 0.90 10.90
N GLY A 87 -9.47 0.40 9.80
CA GLY A 87 -9.83 0.93 8.49
C GLY A 87 -9.27 0.12 7.34
N THR A 88 -9.26 0.75 6.18
CA THR A 88 -8.80 0.16 4.91
C THR A 88 -7.90 1.15 4.16
N ARG A 89 -6.75 0.67 3.72
CA ARG A 89 -5.87 1.31 2.72
C ARG A 89 -6.16 0.65 1.39
N THR A 90 -6.39 1.43 0.33
CA THR A 90 -6.44 0.88 -1.03
C THR A 90 -5.42 1.54 -1.93
N PHE A 91 -4.85 0.78 -2.86
CA PHE A 91 -4.13 1.35 -3.99
C PHE A 91 -4.48 0.64 -5.30
N LYS A 92 -4.43 1.41 -6.37
CA LYS A 92 -4.55 0.95 -7.74
C LYS A 92 -3.40 1.52 -8.53
N PHE A 93 -2.63 0.65 -9.18
CA PHE A 93 -1.55 1.07 -10.05
C PHE A 93 -2.09 1.93 -11.20
N VAL A 94 -1.36 2.98 -11.55
CA VAL A 94 -1.71 3.90 -12.65
C VAL A 94 -0.64 3.84 -13.72
N GLU A 95 0.61 4.10 -13.33
CA GLU A 95 1.73 4.22 -14.27
C GLU A 95 3.04 3.87 -13.56
N ARG A 96 4.02 3.43 -14.33
CA ARG A 96 5.41 3.26 -13.90
C ARG A 96 6.33 4.03 -14.85
N PRO A 97 6.57 5.32 -14.59
CA PRO A 97 7.35 6.16 -15.51
C PRO A 97 8.80 5.71 -15.67
N ASP A 98 9.36 5.03 -14.66
CA ASP A 98 10.71 4.47 -14.68
C ASP A 98 10.84 3.23 -13.79
N GLU A 99 12.03 2.64 -13.73
CA GLU A 99 12.28 1.41 -12.97
C GLU A 99 12.22 1.57 -11.44
N HIS A 100 12.18 2.79 -10.92
CA HIS A 100 12.21 3.10 -9.49
C HIS A 100 10.91 3.72 -8.97
N THR A 101 10.07 4.27 -9.85
CA THR A 101 8.87 5.01 -9.46
C THR A 101 7.60 4.34 -9.98
N THR A 102 6.66 4.14 -9.07
CA THR A 102 5.31 3.66 -9.38
C THR A 102 4.29 4.68 -8.91
N ILE A 103 3.35 5.05 -9.78
CA ILE A 103 2.25 5.95 -9.49
C ILE A 103 1.00 5.12 -9.21
N CYS A 104 0.32 5.45 -8.11
CA CYS A 104 -0.91 4.79 -7.68
C CYS A 104 -2.01 5.80 -7.37
N GLU A 105 -3.26 5.46 -7.71
CA GLU A 105 -4.44 6.03 -7.05
C GLU A 105 -4.57 5.35 -5.68
N ALA A 106 -4.76 6.12 -4.61
CA ALA A 106 -4.78 5.57 -3.27
C ALA A 106 -5.86 6.22 -2.39
N THR A 107 -6.44 5.42 -1.49
CA THR A 107 -7.34 5.92 -0.45
C THR A 107 -6.98 5.32 0.91
N ILE A 108 -7.22 6.09 1.96
CA ILE A 108 -7.19 5.64 3.35
C ILE A 108 -8.52 5.99 3.97
N TYR A 109 -9.25 5.00 4.45
CA TYR A 109 -10.49 5.17 5.18
C TYR A 109 -10.33 4.56 6.57
N MET A 110 -10.60 5.35 7.62
CA MET A 110 -10.55 4.91 9.01
C MET A 110 -11.93 5.07 9.63
N GLU A 111 -12.41 4.02 10.28
CA GLU A 111 -13.69 3.99 11.00
C GLU A 111 -13.55 4.59 12.40
N ASP A 112 -14.66 5.14 12.92
CA ASP A 112 -14.65 5.84 14.20
C ASP A 112 -14.56 4.93 15.42
#